data_AF-A0A7G2IX92-F1
#
_entry.id   AF-A0A7G2IX92-F1
#
_cell.length_a   1.000
_cell.length_b   1.000
_cell.length_c   1.000
_cell.angle_alpha   90.00
_cell.angle_beta   90.00
_cell.angle_gamma   90.00
#
_symmetry.space_group_name_H-M   'P 1'
#
loop_
_entity.id
_entity.type
_entity.pdbx_description
1 polymer ?
#
loop_
_entity_poly.entity_id
_entity_poly.type
_entity_poly.pdbx_seq_one_letter_code
_entity_poly.pdbx_strand_id
1 'polypeptide(L)'
;MARVGLVPRYFLLSFYRKNPMKKSDFDEHMLEDGETDEPETDNELKLSSKIAELFVMKKTGLRSTDCANVSLRFRRPESLFSLFLEPALDGTTGTYHYHYRKESGERQRDSYGDAARDARLQQSTTAQKIKYITALPTAWGLMFHELPRPAKEQLIKWRDQPNGMAIIENFANYLRTGYLFASPVIIELYCWFTEFNRRPQTGEVQQRYQHFVEWVTPKLNGSLMLRYFVAAIETFETLCVKIVGQKLDNTQYTWREFTSLSSPSWYASGQSKNRERLIRGFNSPFFPNVLVATSVLQEGVNLHLQCNQVHHYGIAWTPGDNEQRNGRVDRLFGRINTMLQVQGAAEMIINYPYLAGTFDQDQLASFIRHKHSVEEKLDSCELEDFDSEIDIQEDPQGWQKWLRHPCKDKDKEDPYPAKFDQ
;
A
#
# COMPACT_ATOMS: atom_id res chain seq x y z
N MET A 1 2.33 -15.50 3.96
CA MET A 1 3.01 -14.41 3.20
C MET A 1 3.18 -13.21 4.13
N ALA A 2 4.42 -12.89 4.53
CA ALA A 2 4.72 -11.75 5.41
C ALA A 2 4.36 -10.43 4.72
N ARG A 3 3.95 -9.42 5.50
CA ARG A 3 3.70 -8.05 5.02
C ARG A 3 4.88 -7.57 4.18
N VAL A 4 4.62 -6.96 3.03
CA VAL A 4 5.65 -6.51 2.07
C VAL A 4 6.53 -5.36 2.62
N GLY A 5 6.27 -4.92 3.86
CA GLY A 5 6.75 -3.67 4.43
C GLY A 5 8.09 -3.68 5.19
N LEU A 6 8.83 -4.79 5.28
CA LEU A 6 10.17 -4.77 5.88
C LEU A 6 11.23 -4.80 4.79
N VAL A 7 11.70 -3.63 4.37
CA VAL A 7 13.01 -3.52 3.71
C VAL A 7 14.03 -4.04 4.72
N PRO A 8 14.76 -5.13 4.45
CA PRO A 8 15.79 -5.59 5.37
C PRO A 8 16.81 -4.46 5.54
N ARG A 9 17.13 -4.08 6.78
CA ARG A 9 18.24 -3.17 7.14
C ARG A 9 19.51 -3.49 6.33
N TYR A 10 19.70 -4.76 5.98
CA TYR A 10 20.78 -5.27 5.13
C TYR A 10 20.87 -4.66 3.72
N PHE A 11 19.76 -4.32 3.06
CA PHE A 11 19.78 -3.85 1.67
C PHE A 11 20.38 -2.43 1.58
N LEU A 12 19.95 -1.52 2.47
CA LEU A 12 20.43 -0.14 2.53
C LEU A 12 21.86 -0.03 3.12
N LEU A 13 22.18 -0.78 4.19
CA LEU A 13 23.52 -0.75 4.79
C LEU A 13 24.60 -1.38 3.89
N SER A 14 24.26 -2.42 3.12
CA SER A 14 25.15 -3.00 2.09
C SER A 14 25.44 -2.00 0.95
N PHE A 15 24.39 -1.28 0.49
CA PHE A 15 24.50 -0.32 -0.60
C PHE A 15 25.40 0.87 -0.25
N TYR A 16 25.25 1.44 0.96
CA TYR A 16 26.04 2.59 1.42
C TYR A 16 27.47 2.24 1.86
N ARG A 17 27.72 1.05 2.43
CA ARG A 17 29.09 0.65 2.86
C ARG A 17 30.05 0.37 1.71
N LYS A 18 29.56 0.02 0.52
CA LYS A 18 30.40 -0.36 -0.62
C LYS A 18 30.64 0.75 -1.65
N ASN A 19 29.94 1.89 -1.59
CA ASN A 19 29.87 2.80 -2.73
C ASN A 19 29.91 4.29 -2.33
N PRO A 20 31.10 4.91 -2.23
CA PRO A 20 31.18 6.36 -2.08
C PRO A 20 30.67 7.07 -3.35
N MET A 21 29.78 8.05 -3.16
CA MET A 21 29.20 8.87 -4.23
C MET A 21 30.27 9.61 -5.03
N LYS A 22 30.24 9.51 -6.36
CA LYS A 22 30.85 10.49 -7.26
C LYS A 22 29.74 11.32 -7.91
N LYS A 23 29.91 12.64 -7.90
CA LYS A 23 29.07 13.60 -8.64
C LYS A 23 28.98 13.19 -10.10
N SER A 24 27.76 13.08 -10.62
CA SER A 24 27.52 13.04 -12.07
C SER A 24 27.29 14.46 -12.58
N ASP A 25 28.06 14.87 -13.57
CA ASP A 25 27.88 16.12 -14.32
C ASP A 25 26.64 16.01 -15.23
N PHE A 26 25.44 16.23 -14.67
CA PHE A 26 24.20 16.39 -15.44
C PHE A 26 23.30 17.41 -14.74
N ASP A 27 23.70 18.67 -14.79
CA ASP A 27 22.79 19.80 -14.60
C ASP A 27 22.12 20.09 -15.96
N GLU A 28 21.11 19.30 -16.32
CA GLU A 28 20.08 19.77 -17.25
C GLU A 28 19.15 20.69 -16.46
N HIS A 29 19.06 21.95 -16.87
CA HIS A 29 18.17 22.96 -16.29
C HIS A 29 16.70 22.54 -16.40
N MET A 30 16.23 21.80 -15.39
CA MET A 30 14.83 21.50 -15.13
C MET A 30 14.21 22.70 -14.46
N LEU A 31 13.56 23.57 -15.25
CA LEU A 31 12.81 24.71 -14.74
C LEU A 31 11.65 24.24 -13.86
N GLU A 32 11.47 24.96 -12.76
CA GLU A 32 10.35 24.88 -11.83
C GLU A 32 9.09 25.38 -12.53
N ASP A 33 8.15 24.47 -12.81
CA ASP A 33 6.77 24.86 -13.09
C ASP A 33 5.90 24.22 -12.01
N GLY A 34 5.17 25.09 -11.30
CA GLY A 34 4.42 24.80 -10.10
C GLY A 34 3.10 24.10 -10.39
N GLU A 35 2.97 22.86 -9.93
CA GLU A 35 1.69 22.41 -9.42
C GLU A 35 1.52 23.03 -8.03
N THR A 36 0.70 24.07 -7.96
CA THR A 36 0.24 24.69 -6.72
C THR A 36 -0.66 23.72 -5.98
N ASP A 37 -0.07 22.78 -5.25
CA ASP A 37 -0.71 22.21 -4.07
C ASP A 37 -0.77 23.33 -3.02
N GLU A 38 -1.98 23.77 -2.67
CA GLU A 38 -2.20 24.70 -1.55
C GLU A 38 -1.47 24.19 -0.29
N PRO A 39 -0.91 25.09 0.54
CA PRO A 39 -0.28 24.67 1.79
C PRO A 39 -1.37 24.28 2.78
N GLU A 40 -1.73 23.00 2.85
CA GLU A 40 -2.27 22.47 4.09
C GLU A 40 -1.18 22.66 5.16
N THR A 41 -1.38 23.64 6.02
CA THR A 41 -0.58 23.91 7.22
C THR A 41 -0.82 22.79 8.22
N ASP A 42 -0.28 21.62 7.91
CA ASP A 42 -0.29 20.46 8.79
C ASP A 42 0.76 20.66 9.88
N ASN A 43 0.31 21.29 10.98
CA ASN A 43 0.95 21.26 12.30
C ASN A 43 0.85 19.86 12.96
N GLU A 44 0.71 18.79 12.18
CA GLU A 44 0.87 17.43 12.70
C GLU A 44 2.34 17.17 12.98
N LEU A 45 2.66 16.63 14.16
CA LEU A 45 3.97 16.07 14.48
C LEU A 45 4.26 14.96 13.46
N LYS A 46 4.89 15.30 12.34
CA LYS A 46 5.16 14.36 11.25
C LYS A 46 6.11 13.28 11.74
N LEU A 47 5.58 12.10 12.01
CA LEU A 47 6.32 10.85 12.05
C LEU A 47 6.82 10.57 10.63
N SER A 48 7.93 11.21 10.25
CA SER A 48 8.47 11.13 8.90
C SER A 48 9.67 10.18 8.83
N SER A 49 9.67 9.34 7.80
CA SER A 49 10.85 8.55 7.46
C SER A 49 11.88 9.45 6.80
N LYS A 50 13.07 9.58 7.40
CA LYS A 50 14.19 10.33 6.81
C LYS A 50 14.54 9.88 5.38
N ILE A 51 14.33 8.59 5.09
CA ILE A 51 14.57 8.04 3.75
C ILE A 51 13.46 8.46 2.79
N ALA A 52 12.20 8.36 3.22
CA ALA A 52 11.07 8.72 2.36
C ALA A 52 11.05 10.22 2.05
N GLU A 53 11.49 11.07 2.98
CA GLU A 53 11.68 12.51 2.75
C GLU A 53 12.64 12.82 1.61
N LEU A 54 13.60 11.95 1.29
CA LEU A 54 14.50 12.17 0.16
C LEU A 54 13.76 12.16 -1.18
N PHE A 55 12.60 11.53 -1.27
CA PHE A 55 11.80 11.43 -2.49
C PHE A 55 10.73 12.51 -2.61
N VAL A 56 10.58 13.36 -1.59
CA VAL A 56 9.60 14.45 -1.56
C VAL A 56 10.31 15.76 -1.90
N MET A 57 9.75 16.53 -2.84
CA MET A 57 10.24 17.88 -3.14
C MET A 57 9.95 18.81 -1.97
N LYS A 58 11.00 19.45 -1.44
CA LYS A 58 10.85 20.49 -0.41
C LYS A 58 10.57 21.81 -1.10
N LYS A 59 9.43 22.45 -0.78
CA LYS A 59 9.05 23.79 -1.29
C LYS A 59 9.97 24.93 -0.80
N THR A 60 10.88 24.65 0.14
CA THR A 60 11.71 25.66 0.82
C THR A 60 13.07 25.86 0.15
N GLY A 61 13.12 26.31 -1.10
CA GLY A 61 14.31 26.88 -1.79
C GLY A 61 15.61 26.06 -1.81
N LEU A 62 15.61 24.85 -1.25
CA LEU A 62 16.73 23.92 -1.17
C LEU A 62 16.74 23.13 -2.47
N ARG A 63 17.94 22.97 -3.05
CA ARG A 63 18.15 22.17 -4.27
C ARG A 63 17.48 20.80 -4.12
N SER A 64 16.72 20.39 -5.14
CA SER A 64 16.06 19.10 -5.16
C SER A 64 17.08 17.97 -4.94
N THR A 65 16.68 16.98 -4.15
CA THR A 65 17.48 15.78 -3.93
C THR A 65 17.56 14.97 -5.22
N ASP A 66 18.66 14.23 -5.40
CA ASP A 66 18.81 13.28 -6.51
C ASP A 66 17.64 12.27 -6.56
N CYS A 67 17.23 11.76 -5.39
CA CYS A 67 16.06 10.89 -5.24
C CYS A 67 14.76 11.53 -5.76
N ALA A 68 14.49 12.81 -5.45
CA ALA A 68 13.31 13.50 -5.95
C ALA A 68 13.38 13.71 -7.46
N ASN A 69 14.56 14.02 -8.01
CA ASN A 69 14.75 14.16 -9.46
C ASN A 69 14.51 12.84 -10.21
N VAL A 70 14.99 11.71 -9.68
CA VAL A 70 14.70 10.39 -10.24
C VAL A 70 13.20 10.07 -10.14
N SER A 71 12.57 10.35 -9.01
CA SER A 71 11.11 10.18 -8.84
C SER A 71 10.31 10.98 -9.88
N LEU A 72 10.71 12.23 -10.16
CA LEU A 72 10.09 13.06 -11.20
C LEU A 72 10.19 12.43 -12.60
N ARG A 73 11.27 11.72 -12.92
CA ARG A 73 11.42 11.04 -14.22
C ARG A 73 10.40 9.91 -14.42
N PHE A 74 9.96 9.26 -13.34
CA PHE A 74 8.92 8.23 -13.40
C PHE A 74 7.50 8.80 -13.27
N ARG A 75 7.35 10.10 -12.94
CA ARG A 75 6.06 10.75 -12.75
C ARG A 75 5.65 11.66 -13.91
N ARG A 76 6.58 12.48 -14.40
CA ARG A 76 6.29 13.53 -15.38
C ARG A 76 6.03 12.92 -16.76
N PRO A 77 4.88 13.21 -17.40
CA PRO A 77 4.53 12.62 -18.69
C PRO A 77 5.54 12.96 -19.79
N GLU A 78 6.33 14.02 -19.64
CA GLU A 78 7.38 14.43 -20.57
C GLU A 78 8.64 13.54 -20.52
N SER A 79 8.81 12.78 -19.45
CA SER A 79 9.91 11.82 -19.36
C SER A 79 9.47 10.49 -19.95
N LEU A 80 10.28 9.92 -20.86
CA LEU A 80 10.02 8.58 -21.39
C LEU A 80 9.98 7.52 -20.28
N PHE A 81 10.66 7.72 -19.15
CA PHE A 81 10.63 6.80 -18.01
C PHE A 81 9.26 6.76 -17.31
N SER A 82 8.39 7.77 -17.49
CA SER A 82 7.01 7.70 -16.98
C SER A 82 6.24 6.53 -17.60
N LEU A 83 6.51 6.21 -18.87
CA LEU A 83 5.93 5.07 -19.58
C LEU A 83 6.19 3.74 -18.87
N PHE A 84 7.29 3.62 -18.11
CA PHE A 84 7.61 2.40 -17.38
C PHE A 84 6.54 2.01 -16.35
N LEU A 85 5.90 3.01 -15.71
CA LEU A 85 4.86 2.79 -14.70
C LEU A 85 3.43 2.79 -15.26
N GLU A 86 3.29 2.98 -16.58
CA GLU A 86 1.99 2.93 -17.25
C GLU A 86 1.53 1.47 -17.42
N PRO A 87 0.21 1.22 -17.41
CA PRO A 87 -0.31 -0.11 -17.72
C PRO A 87 -0.03 -0.47 -19.18
N ALA A 88 -0.06 -1.77 -19.49
CA ALA A 88 0.08 -2.24 -20.87
C ALA A 88 -1.07 -1.76 -21.77
N LEU A 89 -0.82 -1.63 -23.08
CA LEU A 89 -1.78 -1.07 -24.03
C LEU A 89 -3.13 -1.79 -24.02
N ASP A 90 -3.11 -3.11 -23.88
CA ASP A 90 -4.29 -3.99 -23.84
C ASP A 90 -4.67 -4.43 -22.41
N GLY A 91 -4.06 -3.82 -21.40
CA GLY A 91 -4.19 -4.21 -19.98
C GLY A 91 -3.45 -5.48 -19.58
N THR A 92 -2.77 -6.15 -20.52
CA THR A 92 -2.00 -7.38 -20.28
C THR A 92 -0.54 -7.20 -20.67
N THR A 93 -0.15 -7.38 -21.93
CA THR A 93 1.24 -7.38 -22.40
C THR A 93 1.50 -6.41 -23.57
N GLY A 94 0.47 -5.70 -24.03
CA GLY A 94 0.56 -4.81 -25.18
C GLY A 94 1.57 -3.66 -25.01
N THR A 95 2.30 -3.38 -26.08
CA THR A 95 3.36 -2.36 -26.15
C THR A 95 2.89 -1.06 -26.80
N TYR A 96 3.63 0.03 -26.58
CA TYR A 96 3.33 1.35 -27.13
C TYR A 96 4.11 1.64 -28.42
N HIS A 97 3.50 2.42 -29.33
CA HIS A 97 4.01 2.62 -30.69
C HIS A 97 4.28 4.08 -31.05
N TYR A 98 3.84 5.05 -30.23
CA TYR A 98 4.05 6.47 -30.48
C TYR A 98 4.04 7.29 -29.18
N HIS A 99 4.56 8.52 -29.25
CA HIS A 99 4.37 9.59 -28.27
C HIS A 99 3.80 10.83 -28.96
N TYR A 100 3.36 11.81 -28.15
CA TYR A 100 2.95 13.12 -28.66
C TYR A 100 4.08 14.12 -28.58
N ARG A 101 4.12 15.04 -29.54
CA ARG A 101 4.89 16.28 -29.45
C ARG A 101 3.93 17.46 -29.44
N LYS A 102 3.97 18.25 -28.37
CA LYS A 102 3.11 19.41 -28.13
C LYS A 102 3.96 20.68 -28.09
N GLU A 103 3.44 21.78 -28.61
CA GLU A 103 4.01 23.10 -28.38
C GLU A 103 3.54 23.61 -27.01
N SER A 104 4.49 23.93 -26.15
CA SER A 104 4.25 24.45 -24.80
C SER A 104 5.00 25.77 -24.66
N GLY A 105 4.31 26.88 -24.97
CA GLY A 105 4.96 28.19 -25.09
C GLY A 105 5.90 28.22 -26.30
N GLU A 106 7.15 28.67 -26.10
CA GLU A 106 8.18 28.74 -27.15
C GLU A 106 8.93 27.41 -27.40
N ARG A 107 8.63 26.34 -26.63
CA ARG A 107 9.37 25.07 -26.69
C ARG A 107 8.47 23.90 -27.08
N GLN A 108 9.01 22.98 -27.88
CA GLN A 108 8.38 21.68 -28.13
C GLN A 108 8.67 20.73 -26.97
N ARG A 109 7.63 20.12 -26.41
CA ARG A 109 7.74 19.11 -25.35
C ARG A 109 7.12 17.80 -25.84
N ASP A 110 7.86 16.71 -25.66
CA ASP A 110 7.33 15.37 -25.87
C ASP A 110 6.43 14.99 -24.67
N SER A 111 5.37 14.23 -24.91
CA SER A 111 4.50 13.66 -23.88
C SER A 111 4.26 12.19 -24.16
N TYR A 112 4.85 11.35 -23.31
CA TYR A 112 4.82 9.89 -23.39
C TYR A 112 3.64 9.34 -22.59
N GLY A 113 3.44 9.82 -21.35
CA GLY A 113 2.36 9.39 -20.47
C GLY A 113 0.97 9.70 -21.04
N ASP A 114 0.74 10.92 -21.54
CA ASP A 114 -0.55 11.26 -22.16
C ASP A 114 -0.82 10.40 -23.40
N ALA A 115 0.21 10.19 -24.23
CA ALA A 115 0.07 9.37 -25.44
C ALA A 115 -0.30 7.93 -25.10
N ALA A 116 0.30 7.37 -24.03
CA ALA A 116 -0.01 6.04 -23.56
C ALA A 116 -1.45 5.92 -23.04
N ARG A 117 -1.90 6.87 -22.20
CA ARG A 117 -3.28 6.94 -21.70
C ARG A 117 -4.29 7.06 -22.83
N ASP A 118 -4.09 8.01 -23.72
CA ASP A 118 -5.04 8.29 -24.80
C ASP A 118 -5.09 7.11 -25.80
N ALA A 119 -3.98 6.41 -26.03
CA ALA A 119 -3.95 5.18 -26.82
C ALA A 119 -4.83 4.08 -26.22
N ARG A 120 -4.83 3.91 -24.89
CA ARG A 120 -5.68 2.92 -24.19
C ARG A 120 -7.15 3.32 -24.19
N LEU A 121 -7.44 4.61 -23.95
CA LEU A 121 -8.80 5.14 -23.91
C LEU A 121 -9.39 5.43 -25.30
N GLN A 122 -8.63 5.16 -26.37
CA GLN A 122 -8.98 5.48 -27.76
C GLN A 122 -9.39 6.94 -27.96
N GLN A 123 -8.78 7.85 -27.19
CA GLN A 123 -9.04 9.27 -27.28
C GLN A 123 -8.28 9.87 -28.46
N SER A 124 -8.97 10.71 -29.23
CA SER A 124 -8.38 11.45 -30.34
C SER A 124 -7.80 12.77 -29.84
N THR A 125 -6.59 13.10 -30.30
CA THR A 125 -5.92 14.37 -30.01
C THR A 125 -5.47 15.03 -31.31
N THR A 126 -5.35 16.35 -31.28
CA THR A 126 -4.77 17.17 -32.37
C THR A 126 -3.25 17.23 -32.32
N ALA A 127 -2.62 16.73 -31.25
CA ALA A 127 -1.18 16.73 -31.09
C ALA A 127 -0.47 15.84 -32.12
N GLN A 128 0.75 16.22 -32.51
CA GLN A 128 1.54 15.48 -33.49
C GLN A 128 1.97 14.12 -32.91
N LYS A 129 1.66 13.03 -33.64
CA LYS A 129 2.05 11.66 -33.27
C LYS A 129 3.41 11.32 -33.86
N ILE A 130 4.40 11.03 -33.02
CA ILE A 130 5.72 10.57 -33.42
C ILE A 130 5.82 9.08 -33.12
N LYS A 131 6.00 8.26 -34.16
CA LYS A 131 6.13 6.80 -34.03
C LYS A 131 7.49 6.43 -33.43
N TYR A 132 7.49 5.43 -32.56
CA TYR A 132 8.73 4.82 -32.09
C TYR A 132 9.35 3.95 -33.18
N ILE A 133 10.68 3.84 -33.15
CA ILE A 133 11.43 2.96 -34.06
C ILE A 133 11.07 1.49 -33.77
N THR A 134 10.89 1.18 -32.50
CA THR A 134 10.50 -0.14 -32.01
C THR A 134 9.47 0.04 -30.89
N ALA A 135 8.51 -0.87 -30.81
CA ALA A 135 7.47 -0.77 -29.80
C ALA A 135 8.07 -0.88 -28.39
N LEU A 136 7.61 -0.02 -27.48
CA LEU A 136 8.14 0.10 -26.12
C LEU A 136 7.22 -0.62 -25.12
N PRO A 137 7.74 -1.60 -24.34
CA PRO A 137 6.97 -2.27 -23.30
C PRO A 137 6.94 -1.45 -22.01
N THR A 138 6.06 -1.82 -21.08
CA THR A 138 5.98 -1.23 -19.73
C THR A 138 6.30 -2.27 -18.65
N ALA A 139 6.58 -1.83 -17.42
CA ALA A 139 6.78 -2.76 -16.31
C ALA A 139 5.55 -3.64 -16.07
N TRP A 140 4.35 -3.09 -16.26
CA TRP A 140 3.10 -3.84 -16.19
C TRP A 140 3.09 -5.04 -17.13
N GLY A 141 3.39 -4.79 -18.42
CA GLY A 141 3.39 -5.83 -19.44
C GLY A 141 4.41 -6.92 -19.16
N LEU A 142 5.59 -6.55 -18.69
CA LEU A 142 6.62 -7.50 -18.29
C LEU A 142 6.20 -8.32 -17.06
N MET A 143 5.65 -7.67 -16.04
CA MET A 143 5.23 -8.33 -14.81
C MET A 143 4.01 -9.24 -15.01
N PHE A 144 3.16 -9.00 -16.02
CA PHE A 144 1.97 -9.82 -16.28
C PHE A 144 2.29 -11.30 -16.51
N HIS A 145 3.46 -11.62 -17.08
CA HIS A 145 3.93 -13.00 -17.25
C HIS A 145 4.35 -13.66 -15.93
N GLU A 146 4.83 -12.86 -14.98
CA GLU A 146 5.32 -13.29 -13.67
C GLU A 146 4.21 -13.35 -12.60
N LEU A 147 2.99 -12.90 -12.93
CA LEU A 147 1.87 -12.92 -11.99
C LEU A 147 1.43 -14.35 -11.66
N PRO A 148 1.11 -14.64 -10.38
CA PRO A 148 0.42 -15.87 -10.00
C PRO A 148 -0.91 -16.03 -10.75
N ARG A 149 -1.32 -17.28 -11.00
CA ARG A 149 -2.55 -17.60 -11.75
C ARG A 149 -3.80 -16.83 -11.24
N PRO A 150 -4.10 -16.79 -9.92
CA PRO A 150 -5.29 -16.09 -9.43
C PRO A 150 -5.26 -14.59 -9.72
N ALA A 151 -4.09 -13.96 -9.58
CA ALA A 151 -3.94 -12.53 -9.86
C ALA A 151 -4.07 -12.24 -11.36
N LYS A 152 -3.54 -13.13 -12.21
CA LYS A 152 -3.66 -13.03 -13.67
C LYS A 152 -5.11 -13.18 -14.14
N GLU A 153 -5.83 -14.17 -13.61
CA GLU A 153 -7.25 -14.40 -13.89
C GLU A 153 -8.10 -13.22 -13.45
N GLN A 154 -7.82 -12.64 -12.28
CA GLN A 154 -8.53 -11.47 -11.78
C GLN A 154 -8.33 -10.23 -12.69
N LEU A 155 -7.10 -9.98 -13.16
CA LEU A 155 -6.85 -8.91 -14.13
C LEU A 155 -7.59 -9.12 -15.45
N ILE A 156 -7.58 -10.35 -15.98
CA ILE A 156 -8.31 -10.70 -17.21
C ILE A 156 -9.81 -10.50 -16.99
N LYS A 157 -10.34 -10.95 -15.84
CA LYS A 157 -11.74 -10.76 -15.46
C LYS A 157 -12.13 -9.28 -15.39
N TRP A 158 -11.27 -8.41 -14.87
CA TRP A 158 -11.53 -6.97 -14.88
C TRP A 158 -11.50 -6.41 -16.31
N ARG A 159 -10.49 -6.78 -17.11
CA ARG A 159 -10.34 -6.32 -18.50
C ARG A 159 -11.54 -6.71 -19.38
N ASP A 160 -12.08 -7.92 -19.21
CA ASP A 160 -13.14 -8.46 -20.06
C ASP A 160 -14.54 -7.94 -19.71
N GLN A 161 -14.67 -7.11 -18.66
CA GLN A 161 -15.94 -6.46 -18.31
C GLN A 161 -16.31 -5.33 -19.30
N PRO A 162 -17.60 -4.98 -19.41
CA PRO A 162 -18.03 -3.76 -20.09
C PRO A 162 -17.47 -2.55 -19.33
N ASN A 163 -16.49 -1.85 -19.91
CA ASN A 163 -15.61 -0.84 -19.30
C ASN A 163 -14.34 -1.37 -18.60
N GLY A 164 -13.90 -2.59 -18.90
CA GLY A 164 -12.74 -3.19 -18.25
C GLY A 164 -11.44 -2.38 -18.38
N MET A 165 -11.23 -1.68 -19.50
CA MET A 165 -10.07 -0.79 -19.64
C MET A 165 -10.12 0.42 -18.68
N ALA A 166 -11.31 0.90 -18.30
CA ALA A 166 -11.44 1.94 -17.28
C ALA A 166 -11.10 1.39 -15.88
N ILE A 167 -11.42 0.13 -15.59
CA ILE A 167 -11.01 -0.55 -14.36
C ILE A 167 -9.48 -0.68 -14.31
N ILE A 168 -8.86 -1.12 -15.42
CA ILE A 168 -7.40 -1.23 -15.53
C ILE A 168 -6.74 0.15 -15.33
N GLU A 169 -7.30 1.22 -15.90
CA GLU A 169 -6.75 2.57 -15.75
C GLU A 169 -6.84 3.06 -14.30
N ASN A 170 -7.98 2.87 -13.63
CA ASN A 170 -8.12 3.22 -12.22
C ASN A 170 -7.15 2.41 -11.35
N PHE A 171 -7.02 1.10 -11.61
CA PHE A 171 -6.09 0.24 -10.90
C PHE A 171 -4.61 0.64 -11.15
N ALA A 172 -4.27 1.05 -12.37
CA ALA A 172 -2.96 1.54 -12.69
C ALA A 172 -2.64 2.87 -12.00
N ASN A 173 -3.62 3.79 -11.90
CA ASN A 173 -3.48 5.02 -11.13
C ASN A 173 -3.25 4.73 -9.64
N TYR A 174 -4.03 3.81 -9.07
CA TYR A 174 -3.85 3.32 -7.71
C TYR A 174 -2.43 2.78 -7.47
N LEU A 175 -1.96 1.89 -8.35
CA LEU A 175 -0.63 1.29 -8.27
C LEU A 175 0.49 2.31 -8.43
N ARG A 176 0.41 3.18 -9.43
CA ARG A 176 1.42 4.21 -9.70
C ARG A 176 1.56 5.15 -8.52
N THR A 177 0.45 5.63 -7.95
CA THR A 177 0.49 6.50 -6.77
C THR A 177 1.03 5.76 -5.55
N GLY A 178 0.63 4.51 -5.32
CA GLY A 178 1.18 3.69 -4.23
C GLY A 178 2.69 3.42 -4.37
N TYR A 179 3.16 3.09 -5.56
CA TYR A 179 4.58 2.87 -5.86
C TYR A 179 5.43 4.11 -5.57
N LEU A 180 4.99 5.27 -6.05
CA LEU A 180 5.77 6.50 -6.00
C LEU A 180 5.78 7.16 -4.61
N PHE A 181 4.72 7.00 -3.82
CA PHE A 181 4.54 7.79 -2.60
C PHE A 181 4.37 6.98 -1.32
N ALA A 182 3.74 5.82 -1.38
CA ALA A 182 3.31 5.09 -0.18
C ALA A 182 3.93 3.68 -0.09
N SER A 183 5.10 3.46 -0.69
CA SER A 183 5.74 2.14 -0.65
C SER A 183 7.26 2.24 -0.78
N PRO A 184 8.01 1.18 -0.41
CA PRO A 184 9.43 1.09 -0.66
C PRO A 184 9.79 0.88 -2.15
N VAL A 185 8.81 0.70 -3.04
CA VAL A 185 9.05 0.49 -4.48
C VAL A 185 9.79 1.68 -5.10
N ILE A 186 9.52 2.91 -4.65
CA ILE A 186 10.28 4.08 -5.14
C ILE A 186 11.79 3.99 -4.84
N ILE A 187 12.17 3.37 -3.71
CA ILE A 187 13.57 3.14 -3.35
C ILE A 187 14.18 2.08 -4.27
N GLU A 188 13.42 1.02 -4.57
CA GLU A 188 13.83 -0.03 -5.51
C GLU A 188 14.05 0.55 -6.93
N LEU A 189 13.09 1.36 -7.43
CA LEU A 189 13.19 2.07 -8.71
C LEU A 189 14.42 3.00 -8.75
N TYR A 190 14.68 3.72 -7.66
CA TYR A 190 15.86 4.57 -7.54
C TYR A 190 17.16 3.78 -7.61
N CYS A 191 17.25 2.66 -6.88
CA CYS A 191 18.41 1.78 -6.94
C CYS A 191 18.63 1.24 -8.35
N TRP A 192 17.57 0.80 -9.04
CA TRP A 192 17.67 0.34 -10.43
C TRP A 192 18.14 1.43 -11.38
N PHE A 193 17.52 2.61 -11.31
CA PHE A 193 17.85 3.73 -12.20
C PHE A 193 19.29 4.23 -11.99
N THR A 194 19.72 4.37 -10.73
CA THR A 194 21.08 4.83 -10.43
C THR A 194 22.14 3.80 -10.82
N GLU A 195 21.92 2.51 -10.56
CA GLU A 195 22.85 1.45 -10.94
C GLU A 195 22.96 1.32 -12.48
N PHE A 196 21.85 1.46 -13.21
CA PHE A 196 21.85 1.49 -14.66
C PHE A 196 22.68 2.67 -15.21
N ASN A 197 22.48 3.87 -14.68
CA ASN A 197 23.19 5.08 -15.14
C ASN A 197 24.67 5.16 -14.74
N ARG A 198 25.18 4.24 -13.90
CA ARG A 198 26.64 4.15 -13.62
C ARG A 198 27.44 3.64 -14.81
N ARG A 199 26.80 2.91 -15.72
CA ARG A 199 27.44 2.43 -16.95
C ARG A 199 27.37 3.54 -18.00
N PRO A 200 28.41 3.77 -18.81
CA PRO A 200 28.34 4.75 -19.90
C PRO A 200 27.20 4.37 -20.84
N GLN A 201 26.24 5.27 -20.97
CA GLN A 201 25.07 5.07 -21.82
C GLN A 201 25.33 5.73 -23.17
N THR A 202 25.22 4.94 -24.23
CA THR A 202 25.28 5.41 -25.61
C THR A 202 23.92 5.21 -26.27
N GLY A 203 23.48 6.17 -27.08
CA GLY A 203 22.25 6.07 -27.86
C GLY A 203 21.20 7.12 -27.53
N GLU A 204 20.20 7.21 -28.40
CA GLU A 204 19.05 8.11 -28.25
C GLU A 204 18.18 7.74 -27.05
N VAL A 205 17.29 8.65 -26.64
CA VAL A 205 16.41 8.48 -25.48
C VAL A 205 15.60 7.17 -25.54
N GLN A 206 15.11 6.78 -26.72
CA GLN A 206 14.38 5.51 -26.91
C GLN A 206 15.27 4.28 -26.68
N GLN A 207 16.48 4.27 -27.24
CA GLN A 207 17.43 3.16 -27.05
C GLN A 207 17.84 3.01 -25.59
N ARG A 208 18.06 4.14 -24.89
CA ARG A 208 18.35 4.13 -23.45
C ARG A 208 17.21 3.53 -22.62
N TYR A 209 15.96 3.83 -22.98
CA TYR A 209 14.80 3.22 -22.31
C TYR A 209 14.73 1.72 -22.56
N GLN A 210 14.94 1.27 -23.80
CA GLN A 210 14.96 -0.16 -24.12
C GLN A 210 16.04 -0.91 -23.35
N HIS A 211 17.27 -0.40 -23.34
CA HIS A 211 18.36 -0.98 -22.54
C HIS A 211 18.02 -1.01 -21.05
N PHE A 212 17.35 0.04 -20.53
CA PHE A 212 16.90 0.05 -19.14
C PHE A 212 15.88 -1.06 -18.87
N VAL A 213 14.87 -1.18 -19.74
CA VAL A 213 13.82 -2.21 -19.64
C VAL A 213 14.45 -3.60 -19.67
N GLU A 214 15.29 -3.91 -20.66
CA GLU A 214 15.99 -5.20 -20.81
C GLU A 214 16.82 -5.54 -19.57
N TRP A 215 17.49 -4.54 -19.00
CA TRP A 215 18.31 -4.70 -17.81
C TRP A 215 17.49 -4.90 -16.53
N VAL A 216 16.31 -4.30 -16.42
CA VAL A 216 15.39 -4.46 -15.27
C VAL A 216 14.56 -5.74 -15.39
N THR A 217 14.20 -6.22 -16.58
CA THR A 217 13.37 -7.41 -16.79
C THR A 217 13.74 -8.61 -15.91
N PRO A 218 15.01 -9.07 -15.85
CA PRO A 218 15.37 -10.21 -15.00
C PRO A 218 15.26 -9.91 -13.49
N LYS A 219 15.24 -8.64 -13.08
CA LYS A 219 15.10 -8.20 -11.68
C LYS A 219 13.66 -8.10 -11.23
N LEU A 220 12.68 -8.09 -12.15
CA LEU A 220 11.26 -7.99 -11.81
C LEU A 220 10.80 -9.23 -11.04
N ASN A 221 11.31 -10.41 -11.38
CA ASN A 221 11.03 -11.63 -10.63
C ASN A 221 11.61 -11.51 -9.21
N GLY A 222 10.73 -11.61 -8.22
CA GLY A 222 11.08 -11.47 -6.80
C GLY A 222 11.19 -10.02 -6.28
N SER A 223 11.05 -9.00 -7.14
CA SER A 223 11.08 -7.58 -6.78
C SER A 223 9.98 -7.17 -5.79
N LEU A 224 10.18 -6.04 -5.10
CA LEU A 224 9.12 -5.43 -4.31
C LEU A 224 7.98 -4.96 -5.21
N MET A 225 8.29 -4.36 -6.36
CA MET A 225 7.30 -3.91 -7.34
C MET A 225 6.30 -5.02 -7.70
N LEU A 226 6.76 -6.22 -8.07
CA LEU A 226 5.88 -7.35 -8.39
C LEU A 226 5.06 -7.81 -7.17
N ARG A 227 5.67 -7.84 -5.97
CA ARG A 227 4.95 -8.22 -4.74
C ARG A 227 3.81 -7.26 -4.41
N TYR A 228 4.05 -5.96 -4.54
CA TYR A 228 3.02 -4.94 -4.34
C TYR A 228 1.97 -5.01 -5.45
N PHE A 229 2.36 -5.33 -6.70
CA PHE A 229 1.41 -5.56 -7.79
C PHE A 229 0.40 -6.67 -7.43
N VAL A 230 0.91 -7.83 -7.02
CA VAL A 230 0.07 -8.97 -6.62
C VAL A 230 -0.82 -8.62 -5.43
N ALA A 231 -0.25 -8.06 -4.36
CA ALA A 231 -1.01 -7.68 -3.17
C ALA A 231 -2.08 -6.63 -3.47
N ALA A 232 -1.82 -5.73 -4.41
CA ALA A 232 -2.78 -4.72 -4.86
C ALA A 232 -3.93 -5.35 -5.64
N ILE A 233 -3.67 -6.31 -6.54
CA ILE A 233 -4.73 -7.04 -7.27
C ILE A 233 -5.66 -7.75 -6.27
N GLU A 234 -5.09 -8.40 -5.25
CA GLU A 234 -5.84 -9.17 -4.25
C GLU A 234 -6.85 -8.31 -3.48
N THR A 235 -6.54 -7.04 -3.19
CA THR A 235 -7.38 -6.22 -2.30
C THR A 235 -8.08 -5.03 -2.99
N PHE A 236 -7.74 -4.71 -4.24
CA PHE A 236 -8.24 -3.51 -4.92
C PHE A 236 -9.77 -3.45 -5.00
N GLU A 237 -10.41 -4.55 -5.39
CA GLU A 237 -11.87 -4.58 -5.56
C GLU A 237 -12.60 -4.36 -4.23
N THR A 238 -12.17 -5.07 -3.18
CA THR A 238 -12.74 -4.89 -1.83
C THR A 238 -12.45 -3.49 -1.29
N LEU A 239 -11.26 -2.94 -1.56
CA LEU A 239 -10.92 -1.57 -1.17
C LEU A 239 -11.86 -0.56 -1.84
N CYS A 240 -12.03 -0.62 -3.17
CA CYS A 240 -12.93 0.28 -3.90
C CYS A 240 -14.37 0.19 -3.42
N VAL A 241 -14.93 -1.03 -3.36
CA VAL A 241 -16.37 -1.23 -3.10
C VAL A 241 -16.72 -1.10 -1.63
N LYS A 242 -15.93 -1.69 -0.72
CA LYS A 242 -16.29 -1.79 0.71
C LYS A 242 -15.68 -0.71 1.58
N ILE A 243 -14.52 -0.15 1.21
CA ILE A 243 -13.82 0.84 2.03
C ILE A 243 -14.02 2.26 1.48
N VAL A 244 -13.80 2.46 0.19
CA VAL A 244 -13.91 3.78 -0.45
C VAL A 244 -15.35 4.09 -0.88
N GLY A 245 -16.14 3.06 -1.20
CA GLY A 245 -17.52 3.23 -1.68
C GLY A 245 -17.60 3.76 -3.11
N GLN A 246 -16.65 3.38 -3.96
CA GLN A 246 -16.52 3.83 -5.35
C GLN A 246 -16.60 2.64 -6.32
N LYS A 247 -17.02 2.92 -7.56
CA LYS A 247 -17.00 1.93 -8.63
C LYS A 247 -15.56 1.66 -9.10
N LEU A 248 -15.32 0.43 -9.56
CA LEU A 248 -14.03 0.00 -10.10
C LEU A 248 -13.59 0.81 -11.32
N ASP A 249 -14.53 1.23 -12.16
CA ASP A 249 -14.29 1.96 -13.42
C ASP A 249 -14.19 3.48 -13.25
N ASN A 250 -14.17 4.00 -12.01
CA ASN A 250 -14.01 5.43 -11.76
C ASN A 250 -12.57 5.90 -12.00
N THR A 251 -12.26 6.25 -13.25
CA THR A 251 -10.94 6.78 -13.66
C THR A 251 -10.63 8.18 -13.13
N GLN A 252 -11.64 8.92 -12.65
CA GLN A 252 -11.45 10.26 -12.09
C GLN A 252 -10.95 10.22 -10.65
N TYR A 253 -11.01 9.07 -9.99
CA TYR A 253 -10.50 8.90 -8.64
C TYR A 253 -8.97 8.93 -8.64
N THR A 254 -8.38 9.97 -8.05
CA THR A 254 -6.96 10.28 -8.19
C THR A 254 -6.04 9.60 -7.16
N TRP A 255 -6.62 8.97 -6.13
CA TRP A 255 -5.86 8.33 -5.04
C TRP A 255 -4.88 9.27 -4.32
N ARG A 256 -5.20 10.58 -4.28
CA ARG A 256 -4.38 11.62 -3.63
C ARG A 256 -4.09 11.32 -2.16
N GLU A 257 -4.89 10.48 -1.52
CA GLU A 257 -4.69 10.06 -0.14
C GLU A 257 -3.30 9.43 0.08
N PHE A 258 -2.75 8.73 -0.90
CA PHE A 258 -1.44 8.09 -0.77
C PHE A 258 -0.26 9.04 -0.94
N THR A 259 -0.44 10.21 -1.56
CA THR A 259 0.68 11.12 -1.88
C THR A 259 1.39 11.65 -0.64
N SER A 260 0.67 11.66 0.48
CA SER A 260 1.15 12.13 1.78
C SER A 260 1.44 11.00 2.77
N LEU A 261 1.21 9.73 2.40
CA LEU A 261 1.47 8.54 3.23
C LEU A 261 2.88 7.96 3.00
N SER A 262 3.90 8.81 3.12
CA SER A 262 5.29 8.40 2.86
C SER A 262 5.93 7.58 3.98
N SER A 263 5.36 7.64 5.19
CA SER A 263 5.87 6.90 6.35
C SER A 263 5.22 5.52 6.50
N PRO A 264 5.99 4.46 6.79
CA PRO A 264 5.44 3.14 7.10
C PRO A 264 4.67 3.09 8.43
N SER A 265 4.76 4.14 9.25
CA SER A 265 4.10 4.21 10.54
C SER A 265 3.41 5.56 10.70
N TRP A 266 2.14 5.52 11.07
CA TRP A 266 1.30 6.70 11.27
C TRP A 266 0.48 6.57 12.55
N TYR A 267 0.00 7.70 13.06
CA TYR A 267 -0.90 7.73 14.20
C TYR A 267 -2.21 8.46 13.86
N ALA A 268 -3.28 8.09 14.55
CA ALA A 268 -4.57 8.76 14.51
C ALA A 268 -4.97 9.14 15.94
N SER A 269 -5.14 10.45 16.18
CA SER A 269 -5.50 11.02 17.48
C SER A 269 -6.66 12.02 17.35
N GLY A 270 -7.11 12.57 18.48
CA GLY A 270 -8.13 13.64 18.51
C GLY A 270 -7.77 14.84 17.64
N GLN A 271 -6.48 15.13 17.51
CA GLN A 271 -5.97 16.25 16.71
C GLN A 271 -5.63 15.90 15.26
N SER A 272 -5.65 14.61 14.91
CA SER A 272 -5.33 14.19 13.54
C SER A 272 -6.45 14.61 12.60
N LYS A 273 -6.08 15.39 11.58
CA LYS A 273 -7.00 15.80 10.52
C LYS A 273 -7.04 14.70 9.45
N ASN A 274 -8.16 14.61 8.73
CA ASN A 274 -8.31 13.70 7.58
C ASN A 274 -8.01 12.20 7.87
N ARG A 275 -8.74 11.61 8.83
CA ARG A 275 -8.58 10.20 9.26
C ARG A 275 -8.91 9.20 8.16
N GLU A 276 -9.79 9.56 7.23
CA GLU A 276 -10.14 8.71 6.08
C GLU A 276 -8.91 8.34 5.25
N ARG A 277 -7.98 9.28 5.08
CA ARG A 277 -6.69 9.04 4.42
C ARG A 277 -5.95 7.86 5.04
N LEU A 278 -5.84 7.84 6.37
CA LEU A 278 -5.14 6.80 7.12
C LEU A 278 -5.86 5.45 7.04
N ILE A 279 -7.20 5.46 7.09
CA ILE A 279 -8.02 4.25 6.97
C ILE A 279 -7.87 3.63 5.57
N ARG A 280 -7.97 4.44 4.51
CA ARG A 280 -7.78 3.99 3.11
C ARG A 280 -6.34 3.49 2.90
N GLY A 281 -5.36 4.26 3.40
CA GLY A 281 -3.95 3.89 3.50
C GLY A 281 -3.73 2.50 4.07
N PHE A 282 -4.20 2.30 5.29
CA PHE A 282 -3.97 1.08 6.06
C PHE A 282 -4.68 -0.15 5.49
N ASN A 283 -5.81 0.03 4.79
CA ASN A 283 -6.50 -1.08 4.10
C ASN A 283 -5.92 -1.40 2.71
N SER A 284 -4.92 -0.65 2.26
CA SER A 284 -4.17 -0.90 1.03
C SER A 284 -2.88 -1.68 1.35
N PRO A 285 -2.24 -2.36 0.38
CA PRO A 285 -0.95 -3.01 0.62
C PRO A 285 0.17 -1.97 0.85
N PHE A 286 -0.08 -0.69 0.58
CA PHE A 286 0.82 0.45 0.76
C PHE A 286 0.86 0.92 2.22
N PHE A 287 1.62 1.96 2.48
CA PHE A 287 1.74 2.57 3.80
C PHE A 287 0.44 3.22 4.27
N PRO A 288 0.18 3.27 5.59
CA PRO A 288 1.02 2.74 6.68
C PRO A 288 0.98 1.22 6.84
N ASN A 289 2.12 0.66 7.25
CA ASN A 289 2.16 -0.67 7.86
C ASN A 289 1.70 -0.60 9.32
N VAL A 290 2.14 0.37 10.11
CA VAL A 290 1.72 0.46 11.52
C VAL A 290 0.81 1.66 11.67
N LEU A 291 -0.39 1.43 12.19
CA LEU A 291 -1.33 2.49 12.55
C LEU A 291 -1.53 2.47 14.06
N VAL A 292 -1.13 3.55 14.72
CA VAL A 292 -1.33 3.75 16.16
C VAL A 292 -2.54 4.65 16.35
N ALA A 293 -3.62 4.14 16.94
CA ALA A 293 -4.84 4.92 17.11
C ALA A 293 -5.18 5.08 18.59
N THR A 294 -5.64 6.27 18.98
CA THR A 294 -6.35 6.46 20.25
C THR A 294 -7.82 6.05 20.08
N SER A 295 -8.70 6.48 20.99
CA SER A 295 -10.15 6.24 20.92
C SER A 295 -10.83 6.74 19.63
N VAL A 296 -10.14 7.52 18.80
CA VAL A 296 -10.73 8.14 17.60
C VAL A 296 -11.13 7.18 16.48
N LEU A 297 -10.67 5.92 16.50
CA LEU A 297 -11.07 4.89 15.55
C LEU A 297 -11.87 3.74 16.21
N GLN A 298 -12.49 4.00 17.38
CA GLN A 298 -13.28 2.99 18.10
C GLN A 298 -14.57 2.59 17.36
N GLU A 299 -15.21 3.53 16.67
CA GLU A 299 -16.50 3.33 16.02
C GLU A 299 -16.47 3.54 14.50
N GLY A 300 -17.28 2.77 13.77
CA GLY A 300 -17.54 3.02 12.35
C GLY A 300 -16.40 2.70 11.37
N VAL A 301 -15.26 2.19 11.81
CA VAL A 301 -14.10 1.95 10.94
C VAL A 301 -13.95 0.47 10.54
N ASN A 302 -13.42 0.24 9.34
CA ASN A 302 -12.96 -1.04 8.82
C ASN A 302 -11.42 -1.02 8.75
N LEU A 303 -10.72 -1.94 9.41
CA LEU A 303 -9.25 -2.07 9.34
C LEU A 303 -8.79 -3.50 8.99
N HIS A 304 -9.73 -4.35 8.56
CA HIS A 304 -9.55 -5.80 8.44
C HIS A 304 -8.78 -6.25 7.20
N LEU A 305 -8.69 -5.45 6.12
CA LEU A 305 -8.15 -5.92 4.85
C LEU A 305 -6.64 -6.22 4.90
N GLN A 306 -5.90 -5.55 5.78
CA GLN A 306 -4.43 -5.67 5.86
C GLN A 306 -3.92 -5.89 7.28
N CYS A 307 -4.83 -6.06 8.25
CA CYS A 307 -4.47 -6.25 9.65
C CYS A 307 -4.60 -7.71 10.06
N ASN A 308 -3.57 -8.24 10.69
CA ASN A 308 -3.54 -9.57 11.29
C ASN A 308 -2.98 -9.55 12.72
N GLN A 309 -2.61 -8.38 13.23
CA GLN A 309 -1.98 -8.22 14.52
C GLN A 309 -2.43 -6.90 15.17
N VAL A 310 -2.88 -6.99 16.42
CA VAL A 310 -3.34 -5.87 17.23
C VAL A 310 -2.54 -5.82 18.52
N HIS A 311 -2.21 -4.61 18.95
CA HIS A 311 -1.60 -4.35 20.25
C HIS A 311 -2.48 -3.36 21.00
N HIS A 312 -3.04 -3.80 22.13
CA HIS A 312 -3.82 -2.93 23.00
C HIS A 312 -2.90 -2.35 24.07
N TYR A 313 -2.49 -1.09 23.87
CA TYR A 313 -1.81 -0.31 24.89
C TYR A 313 -2.86 0.36 25.77
N GLY A 314 -2.93 -0.04 27.03
CA GLY A 314 -4.03 0.30 27.93
C GLY A 314 -5.23 -0.61 27.74
N ILE A 315 -5.91 -0.90 28.84
CA ILE A 315 -7.02 -1.86 28.89
C ILE A 315 -8.33 -1.15 28.53
N ALA A 316 -9.24 -1.86 27.85
CA ALA A 316 -10.58 -1.33 27.60
C ALA A 316 -11.38 -1.29 28.89
N TRP A 317 -12.31 -0.33 29.02
CA TRP A 317 -13.14 -0.21 30.22
C TRP A 317 -14.00 -1.46 30.46
N THR A 318 -14.49 -2.09 29.40
CA THR A 318 -15.31 -3.30 29.48
C THR A 318 -14.82 -4.38 28.50
N PRO A 319 -15.12 -5.68 28.75
CA PRO A 319 -14.89 -6.75 27.77
C PRO A 319 -15.58 -6.49 26.42
N GLY A 320 -16.80 -5.95 26.46
CA GLY A 320 -17.56 -5.58 25.26
C GLY A 320 -16.85 -4.54 24.40
N ASP A 321 -16.27 -3.50 25.02
CA ASP A 321 -15.47 -2.49 24.29
C ASP A 321 -14.22 -3.10 23.65
N ASN A 322 -13.56 -4.05 24.34
CA ASN A 322 -12.42 -4.76 23.78
C ASN A 322 -12.83 -5.59 22.56
N GLU A 323 -13.96 -6.30 22.66
CA GLU A 323 -14.46 -7.13 21.57
C GLU A 323 -14.87 -6.28 20.36
N GLN A 324 -15.52 -5.13 20.58
CA GLN A 324 -15.79 -4.20 19.49
C GLN A 324 -14.51 -3.67 18.83
N ARG A 325 -13.43 -3.45 19.59
CA ARG A 325 -12.12 -3.03 19.03
C ARG A 325 -11.50 -4.16 18.21
N ASN A 326 -11.51 -5.40 18.70
CA ASN A 326 -11.01 -6.57 17.97
C ASN A 326 -11.82 -6.83 16.70
N GLY A 327 -13.15 -6.72 16.77
CA GLY A 327 -14.06 -6.86 15.63
C GLY A 327 -13.89 -5.81 14.52
N ARG A 328 -13.02 -4.80 14.69
CA ARG A 328 -12.62 -3.88 13.59
C ARG A 328 -11.63 -4.52 12.62
N VAL A 329 -10.87 -5.49 13.10
CA VAL A 329 -9.86 -6.22 12.34
C VAL A 329 -10.30 -7.66 12.04
N ASP A 330 -11.11 -8.25 12.92
CA ASP A 330 -11.64 -9.61 12.75
C ASP A 330 -12.97 -9.57 12.01
N ARG A 331 -12.89 -9.63 10.68
CA ARG A 331 -14.05 -9.59 9.78
C ARG A 331 -13.88 -10.57 8.62
N LEU A 332 -15.02 -11.08 8.14
CA LEU A 332 -15.09 -11.80 6.87
C LEU A 332 -14.49 -10.95 5.75
N PHE A 333 -13.82 -11.61 4.81
CA PHE A 333 -13.05 -10.97 3.73
C PHE A 333 -11.86 -10.12 4.22
N GLY A 334 -11.49 -10.21 5.51
CA GLY A 334 -10.26 -9.64 6.04
C GLY A 334 -9.01 -10.48 5.76
N ARG A 335 -7.85 -9.93 6.16
CA ARG A 335 -6.53 -10.52 5.91
C ARG A 335 -6.42 -11.95 6.45
N ILE A 336 -6.97 -12.20 7.64
CA ILE A 336 -6.97 -13.52 8.29
C ILE A 336 -7.76 -14.52 7.47
N ASN A 337 -8.95 -14.16 6.99
CA ASN A 337 -9.78 -15.03 6.16
C ASN A 337 -9.07 -15.38 4.84
N THR A 338 -8.43 -14.41 4.18
CA THR A 338 -7.63 -14.69 2.98
C THR A 338 -6.46 -15.62 3.28
N MET A 339 -5.77 -15.41 4.41
CA MET A 339 -4.68 -16.31 4.82
C MET A 339 -5.19 -17.73 5.09
N LEU A 340 -6.35 -17.87 5.73
CA LEU A 340 -6.99 -19.15 6.02
C LEU A 340 -7.33 -19.91 4.73
N GLN A 341 -7.92 -19.24 3.74
CA GLN A 341 -8.26 -19.84 2.45
C GLN A 341 -7.04 -20.35 1.68
N VAL A 342 -5.91 -19.64 1.76
CA VAL A 342 -4.69 -19.98 1.02
C VAL A 342 -3.83 -21.02 1.74
N GLN A 343 -3.71 -20.92 3.07
CA GLN A 343 -2.77 -21.74 3.87
C GLN A 343 -3.46 -22.86 4.64
N GLY A 344 -4.79 -22.89 4.71
CA GLY A 344 -5.57 -23.83 5.53
C GLY A 344 -5.52 -23.53 7.03
N ALA A 345 -4.63 -22.64 7.48
CA ALA A 345 -4.54 -22.18 8.86
C ALA A 345 -4.12 -20.71 8.90
N ALA A 346 -4.77 -19.92 9.74
CA ALA A 346 -4.42 -18.54 10.03
C ALA A 346 -4.79 -18.19 11.47
N GLU A 347 -3.98 -17.35 12.09
CA GLU A 347 -4.17 -16.89 13.47
C GLU A 347 -4.13 -15.36 13.48
N MET A 348 -5.08 -14.74 14.20
CA MET A 348 -5.01 -13.33 14.54
C MET A 348 -4.24 -13.16 15.84
N ILE A 349 -3.22 -12.30 15.85
CA ILE A 349 -2.40 -12.07 17.03
C ILE A 349 -2.93 -10.85 17.77
N ILE A 350 -3.46 -11.04 18.98
CA ILE A 350 -3.89 -9.94 19.87
C ILE A 350 -2.95 -9.89 21.07
N ASN A 351 -2.22 -8.80 21.20
CA ASN A 351 -1.25 -8.59 22.26
C ASN A 351 -1.75 -7.56 23.26
N TYR A 352 -1.48 -7.82 24.54
CA TYR A 352 -1.69 -6.89 25.66
C TYR A 352 -0.34 -6.64 26.34
N PRO A 353 0.48 -5.69 25.85
CA PRO A 353 1.72 -5.33 26.52
C PRO A 353 1.44 -4.74 27.91
N TYR A 354 2.20 -5.15 28.92
CA TYR A 354 2.09 -4.64 30.29
C TYR A 354 3.46 -4.55 30.97
N LEU A 355 3.56 -3.78 32.05
CA LEU A 355 4.74 -3.72 32.90
C LEU A 355 4.67 -4.75 34.03
N ALA A 356 5.56 -5.75 34.00
CA ALA A 356 5.60 -6.82 35.00
C ALA A 356 5.94 -6.30 36.40
N GLY A 357 5.27 -6.84 37.41
CA GLY A 357 5.45 -6.45 38.82
C GLY A 357 4.90 -5.05 39.16
N THR A 358 3.98 -4.53 38.35
CA THR A 358 3.31 -3.25 38.58
C THR A 358 1.80 -3.42 38.57
N PHE A 359 1.07 -2.39 39.01
CA PHE A 359 -0.40 -2.34 38.97
C PHE A 359 -1.00 -2.64 37.59
N ASP A 360 -0.25 -2.36 36.52
CA ASP A 360 -0.65 -2.66 35.13
C ASP A 360 -0.83 -4.17 34.91
N GLN A 361 -0.01 -5.00 35.57
CA GLN A 361 -0.16 -6.46 35.55
C GLN A 361 -1.44 -6.91 36.26
N ASP A 362 -1.75 -6.34 37.43
CA ASP A 362 -2.94 -6.71 38.20
C ASP A 362 -4.22 -6.30 37.47
N GLN A 363 -4.22 -5.09 36.89
CA GLN A 363 -5.31 -4.59 36.06
C GLN A 363 -5.54 -5.49 34.84
N LEU A 364 -4.47 -5.88 34.14
CA LEU A 364 -4.58 -6.77 32.98
C LEU A 364 -5.05 -8.16 33.37
N ALA A 365 -4.51 -8.71 34.48
CA ALA A 365 -4.89 -10.01 34.98
C ALA A 365 -6.39 -10.08 35.31
N SER A 366 -6.89 -9.10 36.07
CA SER A 366 -8.32 -8.98 36.40
C SER A 366 -9.17 -8.87 35.13
N PHE A 367 -8.79 -7.98 34.21
CA PHE A 367 -9.51 -7.79 32.95
C PHE A 367 -9.60 -9.07 32.11
N ILE A 368 -8.49 -9.80 31.95
CA ILE A 368 -8.45 -11.02 31.12
C ILE A 368 -9.27 -12.15 31.76
N ARG A 369 -9.23 -12.31 33.10
CA ARG A 369 -10.09 -13.26 33.82
C ARG A 369 -11.56 -12.96 33.59
N HIS A 370 -11.95 -11.70 33.78
CA HIS A 370 -13.33 -11.28 33.61
C HIS A 370 -13.80 -11.44 32.16
N LYS A 371 -12.99 -11.01 31.18
CA LYS A 371 -13.26 -11.22 29.75
C LYS A 371 -13.50 -12.69 29.43
N HIS A 372 -12.69 -13.60 29.99
CA HIS A 372 -12.86 -15.04 29.77
C HIS A 372 -14.21 -15.57 30.26
N SER A 373 -14.63 -15.15 31.47
CA SER A 373 -15.92 -15.52 32.06
C SER A 373 -17.10 -14.97 31.25
N VAL A 374 -17.02 -13.71 30.82
CA VAL A 374 -18.07 -13.05 30.04
C VAL A 374 -18.23 -13.70 28.67
N GLU A 375 -17.13 -14.01 27.98
CA GLU A 375 -17.17 -14.70 26.68
C GLU A 375 -17.81 -16.08 26.76
N GLU A 376 -17.47 -16.87 27.78
CA GLU A 376 -18.03 -18.21 27.96
C GLU A 376 -19.56 -18.17 28.16
N LYS A 377 -20.06 -17.13 28.83
CA LYS A 377 -21.50 -16.90 29.05
C LYS A 377 -22.20 -16.24 27.86
N LEU A 378 -21.51 -15.39 27.11
CA LEU A 378 -22.03 -14.85 25.85
C LEU A 378 -22.28 -15.98 24.84
N ASP A 379 -21.41 -16.98 24.80
CA ASP A 379 -21.62 -18.20 24.01
C ASP A 379 -22.85 -19.00 24.47
N SER A 380 -23.25 -18.89 25.75
CA SER A 380 -24.48 -19.49 26.30
C SER A 380 -25.70 -18.55 26.31
N CYS A 381 -25.57 -17.32 25.79
CA CYS A 381 -26.60 -16.26 25.80
C CYS A 381 -27.07 -15.84 27.21
N GLU A 382 -26.23 -15.94 28.24
CA GLU A 382 -26.52 -15.49 29.60
C GLU A 382 -25.95 -14.09 29.87
N LEU A 383 -26.71 -13.20 30.53
CA LEU A 383 -26.29 -11.83 30.87
C LEU A 383 -25.92 -11.73 32.36
N GLU A 384 -24.78 -11.10 32.66
CA GLU A 384 -24.35 -10.76 34.02
C GLU A 384 -24.22 -9.25 34.23
N ASP A 385 -24.36 -8.82 35.50
CA ASP A 385 -24.04 -7.45 35.92
C ASP A 385 -22.52 -7.21 35.88
N PHE A 386 -22.12 -6.09 35.29
CA PHE A 386 -20.72 -5.69 35.17
C PHE A 386 -20.24 -5.00 36.45
N ASP A 387 -19.21 -5.57 37.10
CA ASP A 387 -18.46 -4.91 38.17
C ASP A 387 -17.10 -4.43 37.62
N SER A 388 -16.81 -3.15 37.85
CA SER A 388 -15.58 -2.49 37.38
C SER A 388 -14.43 -2.56 38.38
N GLU A 389 -14.63 -3.16 39.56
CA GLU A 389 -13.60 -3.26 40.59
C GLU A 389 -12.40 -4.12 40.15
N ILE A 390 -11.19 -3.59 40.38
CA ILE A 390 -9.95 -4.31 40.13
C ILE A 390 -9.59 -5.07 41.40
N ASP A 391 -9.70 -6.40 41.36
CA ASP A 391 -9.24 -7.24 42.47
C ASP A 391 -7.70 -7.23 42.56
N ILE A 392 -7.19 -6.45 43.51
CA ILE A 392 -5.78 -6.33 43.89
C ILE A 392 -5.35 -7.34 44.96
N GLN A 393 -6.26 -8.16 45.48
CA GLN A 393 -5.95 -9.18 46.49
C GLN A 393 -5.64 -10.55 45.88
N GLU A 394 -6.13 -10.84 44.68
CA GLU A 394 -5.79 -12.06 43.96
C GLU A 394 -4.35 -12.06 43.42
N ASP A 395 -3.62 -13.15 43.65
CA ASP A 395 -2.27 -13.34 43.11
C ASP A 395 -2.31 -13.26 41.56
N PRO A 396 -1.58 -12.31 40.94
CA PRO A 396 -1.50 -12.23 39.49
C PRO A 396 -0.70 -13.41 38.89
N GLN A 397 -0.04 -14.27 39.66
CA GLN A 397 0.69 -15.40 39.08
C GLN A 397 -0.24 -16.36 38.33
N GLY A 398 0.15 -16.70 37.09
CA GLY A 398 -0.57 -17.66 36.26
C GLY A 398 -1.85 -17.13 35.61
N TRP A 399 -2.12 -15.82 35.62
CA TRP A 399 -3.27 -15.24 34.92
C TRP A 399 -3.25 -15.53 33.41
N GLN A 400 -2.08 -15.76 32.81
CA GLN A 400 -1.93 -16.03 31.38
C GLN A 400 -2.69 -17.28 30.91
N LYS A 401 -3.04 -18.20 31.83
CA LYS A 401 -3.86 -19.39 31.51
C LYS A 401 -5.24 -19.05 30.94
N TRP A 402 -5.74 -17.85 31.24
CA TRP A 402 -7.04 -17.36 30.79
C TRP A 402 -7.00 -16.74 29.39
N LEU A 403 -5.82 -16.56 28.81
CA LEU A 403 -5.69 -16.16 27.40
C LEU A 403 -6.25 -17.25 26.49
N ARG A 404 -7.03 -16.83 25.49
CA ARG A 404 -7.56 -17.73 24.47
C ARG A 404 -6.43 -18.25 23.59
N HIS A 405 -6.47 -19.55 23.30
CA HIS A 405 -5.55 -20.23 22.39
C HIS A 405 -6.32 -20.73 21.17
N PRO A 406 -5.71 -20.73 19.97
CA PRO A 406 -6.35 -21.25 18.76
C PRO A 406 -6.76 -22.73 18.96
N CYS A 407 -8.04 -23.05 18.75
CA CYS A 407 -8.51 -24.44 18.74
C CYS A 407 -8.22 -25.06 17.36
N LYS A 408 -7.19 -25.90 17.25
CA LYS A 408 -6.80 -26.56 16.00
C LYS A 408 -7.54 -27.87 15.74
N ASP A 409 -8.06 -28.49 16.79
CA ASP A 409 -8.63 -29.85 16.75
C ASP A 409 -10.17 -29.89 16.74
N LYS A 410 -10.83 -28.73 16.69
CA LYS A 410 -12.29 -28.65 16.58
C LYS A 410 -12.68 -28.49 15.11
N ASP A 411 -12.91 -29.60 14.42
CA ASP A 411 -13.83 -29.62 13.28
C ASP A 411 -15.22 -29.32 13.86
N LYS A 412 -15.57 -28.03 13.95
CA LYS A 412 -16.95 -27.66 14.22
C LYS A 412 -17.72 -27.83 12.91
N GLU A 413 -18.48 -28.92 12.80
CA GLU A 413 -19.65 -28.93 11.91
C GLU A 413 -20.43 -27.65 12.18
N ASP A 414 -20.69 -26.88 11.13
CA ASP A 414 -21.52 -25.68 11.24
C ASP A 414 -22.87 -26.11 11.83
N PRO A 415 -23.26 -25.62 13.02
CA PRO A 415 -24.54 -25.99 13.61
C PRO A 415 -25.72 -25.50 12.78
N TYR A 416 -25.51 -24.56 11.85
CA TYR A 416 -26.50 -23.99 10.96
C TYR A 416 -26.00 -23.93 9.52
N PRO A 417 -25.73 -25.08 8.88
CA PRO A 417 -25.18 -25.11 7.54
C PRO A 417 -26.15 -24.44 6.57
N ALA A 418 -25.64 -23.50 5.78
CA ALA A 418 -26.44 -22.81 4.78
C ALA A 418 -27.06 -23.83 3.81
N LYS A 419 -28.40 -23.96 3.86
CA LYS A 419 -29.16 -24.76 2.91
C LYS A 419 -29.44 -23.89 1.70
N PHE A 420 -28.80 -24.20 0.57
CA PHE A 420 -29.17 -23.61 -0.71
C PHE A 420 -30.22 -24.51 -1.34
N ASP A 421 -31.41 -23.97 -1.58
CA ASP A 421 -32.44 -24.66 -2.35
C ASP A 421 -31.87 -24.97 -3.74
N GLN A 422 -31.93 -26.26 -4.12
CA GLN A 422 -31.36 -26.78 -5.38
C GLN A 422 -32.11 -26.30 -6.61
#